data_AF-A0A9D0UQ45-F1
#
_entry.id   AF-A0A9D0UQ45-F1
#
_cell.length_a   1.000
_cell.length_b   1.000
_cell.length_c   1.000
_cell.angle_alpha   90.00
_cell.angle_beta   90.00
_cell.angle_gamma   90.00
#
_symmetry.space_group_name_H-M   'P 1'
#
loop_
_entity.id
_entity.type
_entity.pdbx_description
1 polymer ?
#
loop_
_entity_poly.entity_id
_entity_poly.type
_entity_poly.pdbx_seq_one_letter_code
_entity_poly.pdbx_strand_id
1 'polypeptide(L)'
;MPKSTRLLPLICAAALAASAPAQADPDHHACRLKGSYGYVYDGTSYTPSGPVALSETGFFAFAHDGSASSEGTLTFQFTDFGGTGPIWLTLKEVLSNITVTPEPGNPCHGAISFQATATVTKTSDPSRAPAGLVLFTNSPRSLAYTISGKRNDIITVISTSPGTIASGTAYKQSRQAQRRH
;
A
#
# COMPACT_ATOMS: atom_id res chain seq x y z
N MET A 1 -56.79 -3.09 29.51
CA MET A 1 -56.52 -1.69 29.90
C MET A 1 -55.38 -1.68 30.92
N PRO A 2 -54.42 -0.75 30.83
CA PRO A 2 -53.10 -1.07 30.28
C PRO A 2 -52.05 -1.46 31.33
N LYS A 3 -51.24 -2.47 31.00
CA LYS A 3 -49.94 -2.77 31.61
C LYS A 3 -48.93 -1.72 31.14
N SER A 4 -48.38 -0.95 32.08
CA SER A 4 -47.31 0.00 31.82
C SER A 4 -45.99 -0.76 31.71
N THR A 5 -45.59 -1.05 30.47
CA THR A 5 -44.28 -1.61 30.14
C THR A 5 -43.25 -0.49 30.20
N ARG A 6 -42.45 -0.44 31.28
CA ARG A 6 -41.27 0.43 31.32
C ARG A 6 -40.18 -0.23 30.48
N LEU A 7 -40.05 0.21 29.24
CA LEU A 7 -38.85 0.05 28.42
C LEU A 7 -37.70 0.79 29.11
N LEU A 8 -36.72 0.05 29.66
CA LEU A 8 -35.40 0.62 29.92
C LEU A 8 -34.75 0.89 28.54
N PRO A 9 -34.27 2.11 28.26
CA PRO A 9 -33.34 2.28 27.16
C PRO A 9 -32.03 1.60 27.57
N LEU A 10 -31.69 0.53 26.86
CA LEU A 10 -30.35 -0.03 26.85
C LEU A 10 -29.47 1.05 26.22
N ILE A 11 -28.86 1.91 27.05
CA ILE A 11 -27.82 2.81 26.61
C ILE A 11 -26.62 1.92 26.30
N CYS A 12 -26.50 1.49 25.04
CA CYS A 12 -25.24 1.05 24.48
C CYS A 12 -24.29 2.24 24.56
N ALA A 13 -23.58 2.36 25.68
CA ALA A 13 -22.33 3.09 25.73
C ALA A 13 -21.38 2.35 24.78
N ALA A 14 -21.42 2.71 23.50
CA ALA A 14 -20.31 2.46 22.62
C ALA A 14 -19.13 3.17 23.27
N ALA A 15 -18.27 2.38 23.92
CA ALA A 15 -16.96 2.84 24.31
C ALA A 15 -16.29 3.30 23.02
N LEU A 16 -16.34 4.62 22.75
CA LEU A 16 -15.28 5.25 21.99
C LEU A 16 -14.02 4.94 22.80
N ALA A 17 -13.36 3.85 22.44
CA ALA A 17 -11.93 3.76 22.63
C ALA A 17 -11.41 4.95 21.82
N ALA A 18 -11.25 6.07 22.51
CA ALA A 18 -10.34 7.11 22.10
C ALA A 18 -9.01 6.39 21.94
N SER A 19 -8.70 6.01 20.71
CA SER A 19 -7.33 5.74 20.32
C SER A 19 -6.59 6.99 20.75
N ALA A 20 -5.81 6.86 21.82
CA ALA A 20 -4.90 7.92 22.22
C ALA A 20 -4.16 8.34 20.94
N PRO A 21 -4.10 9.63 20.61
CA PRO A 21 -3.24 10.05 19.51
C PRO A 21 -1.88 9.47 19.85
N ALA A 22 -1.36 8.61 18.97
CA ALA A 22 0.00 8.12 19.07
C ALA A 22 0.85 9.35 19.36
N GLN A 23 1.41 9.43 20.58
CA GLN A 23 2.04 10.64 21.08
C GLN A 23 3.13 11.02 20.08
N ALA A 24 2.81 12.02 19.27
CA ALA A 24 3.72 12.61 18.33
C ALA A 24 4.86 13.22 19.15
N ASP A 25 6.07 12.75 18.86
CA ASP A 25 7.31 13.28 19.40
C ASP A 25 7.37 14.81 19.10
N PRO A 26 7.51 15.68 20.12
CA PRO A 26 7.42 17.13 19.95
C PRO A 26 8.56 17.75 19.10
N ASP A 27 9.56 16.97 18.68
CA ASP A 27 10.58 17.41 17.72
C ASP A 27 10.06 17.36 16.27
N HIS A 28 9.14 18.27 15.96
CA HIS A 28 8.43 18.47 14.67
C HIS A 28 9.30 18.76 13.42
N HIS A 29 10.60 18.49 13.43
CA HIS A 29 11.51 18.75 12.30
C HIS A 29 12.05 17.51 11.57
N ALA A 30 11.78 16.28 12.06
CA ALA A 30 12.48 15.08 11.60
C ALA A 30 11.65 14.02 10.84
N CYS A 31 10.32 14.16 10.72
CA CYS A 31 9.50 13.24 9.91
C CYS A 31 9.71 13.48 8.42
N ARG A 32 10.69 12.79 7.82
CA ARG A 32 10.89 12.73 6.37
C ARG A 32 11.16 11.29 5.96
N LEU A 33 10.59 10.88 4.83
CA LEU A 33 10.95 9.63 4.17
C LEU A 33 12.41 9.72 3.73
N LYS A 34 13.27 8.87 4.31
CA LYS A 34 14.70 8.81 3.98
C LYS A 34 15.21 7.37 4.04
N GLY A 35 15.96 6.97 3.02
CA GLY A 35 16.49 5.61 2.91
C GLY A 35 15.50 4.66 2.26
N SER A 36 15.73 3.36 2.45
CA SER A 36 14.94 2.30 1.82
C SER A 36 13.91 1.71 2.76
N TYR A 37 12.71 1.47 2.25
CA TYR A 37 11.56 0.93 2.96
C TYR A 37 11.02 -0.27 2.19
N GLY A 38 11.14 -1.47 2.74
CA GLY A 38 10.50 -2.65 2.17
C GLY A 38 9.04 -2.71 2.64
N TYR A 39 8.12 -3.04 1.75
CA TYR A 39 6.69 -3.11 2.04
C TYR A 39 6.11 -4.46 1.64
N VAL A 40 5.05 -4.85 2.34
CA VAL A 40 4.16 -5.95 1.99
C VAL A 40 2.75 -5.42 2.07
N TYR A 41 2.00 -5.54 0.98
CA TYR A 41 0.59 -5.18 0.87
C TYR A 41 -0.20 -6.44 0.56
N ASP A 42 -1.25 -6.67 1.35
CA ASP A 42 -2.28 -7.65 1.03
C ASP A 42 -3.63 -6.94 1.03
N GLY A 43 -4.46 -7.22 0.03
CA GLY A 43 -5.74 -6.53 -0.11
C GLY A 43 -6.56 -7.00 -1.31
N THR A 44 -7.45 -6.11 -1.76
CA THR A 44 -8.34 -6.36 -2.90
C THR A 44 -8.21 -5.25 -3.93
N SER A 45 -7.92 -5.65 -5.16
CA SER A 45 -8.02 -4.81 -6.34
C SER A 45 -9.43 -4.91 -6.92
N TYR A 46 -10.08 -3.78 -7.19
CA TYR A 46 -11.39 -3.70 -7.81
C TYR A 46 -11.22 -3.36 -9.29
N THR A 47 -11.28 -4.39 -10.12
CA THR A 47 -11.19 -4.28 -11.58
C THR A 47 -12.58 -4.19 -12.20
N PRO A 48 -12.73 -3.82 -13.49
CA PRO A 48 -14.02 -3.89 -14.18
C PRO A 48 -14.66 -5.28 -14.18
N SER A 49 -13.86 -6.35 -14.10
CA SER A 49 -14.30 -7.75 -13.97
C SER A 49 -14.65 -8.17 -12.55
N GLY A 50 -14.53 -7.27 -11.57
CA GLY A 50 -14.83 -7.53 -10.15
C GLY A 50 -13.60 -7.50 -9.24
N PRO A 51 -13.78 -7.83 -7.95
CA PRO A 51 -12.71 -7.85 -6.97
C PRO A 51 -11.72 -8.99 -7.23
N VAL A 52 -10.44 -8.69 -7.09
CA VAL A 52 -9.31 -9.61 -7.28
C VAL A 52 -8.42 -9.50 -6.06
N ALA A 53 -8.08 -10.64 -5.43
CA ALA A 53 -7.11 -10.66 -4.35
C ALA A 53 -5.74 -10.18 -4.88
N LEU A 54 -5.14 -9.23 -4.16
CA LEU A 54 -3.86 -8.62 -4.50
C LEU A 54 -2.89 -8.87 -3.35
N SER A 55 -1.73 -9.43 -3.68
CA SER A 55 -0.56 -9.42 -2.80
C SER A 55 0.59 -8.76 -3.55
N GLU A 56 1.20 -7.76 -2.93
CA GLU A 56 2.30 -7.00 -3.48
C GLU A 56 3.42 -6.87 -2.44
N THR A 57 4.65 -7.11 -2.87
CA THR A 57 5.83 -6.84 -2.05
C THR A 57 6.79 -5.98 -2.84
N GLY A 58 7.49 -5.06 -2.19
CA GLY A 58 8.40 -4.18 -2.92
C GLY A 58 9.22 -3.31 -1.98
N PHE A 59 9.91 -2.34 -2.54
CA PHE A 59 10.59 -1.33 -1.74
C PHE A 59 10.52 0.06 -2.37
N PHE A 60 10.53 1.10 -1.54
CA PHE A 60 10.81 2.47 -1.94
C PHE A 60 12.19 2.87 -1.41
N ALA A 61 13.02 3.51 -2.22
CA ALA A 61 14.29 4.10 -1.80
C ALA A 61 14.24 5.60 -2.05
N PHE A 62 14.37 6.40 -0.98
CA PHE A 62 14.42 7.85 -1.02
C PHE A 62 15.84 8.33 -0.75
N ALA A 63 16.47 8.93 -1.75
CA ALA A 63 17.80 9.50 -1.66
C ALA A 63 17.78 10.89 -1.01
N HIS A 64 18.96 11.38 -0.60
CA HIS A 64 19.08 12.66 0.08
C HIS A 64 18.85 13.86 -0.85
N ASP A 65 19.07 13.69 -2.15
CA ASP A 65 18.83 14.69 -3.18
C ASP A 65 17.34 14.83 -3.57
N GLY A 66 16.47 14.04 -2.92
CA GLY A 66 15.03 14.00 -3.20
C GLY A 66 14.64 13.06 -4.33
N SER A 67 15.61 12.41 -5.00
CA SER A 67 15.30 11.35 -5.95
C SER A 67 14.75 10.11 -5.22
N ALA A 68 13.87 9.38 -5.91
CA ALA A 68 13.28 8.16 -5.40
C ALA A 68 13.27 7.08 -6.46
N SER A 69 13.48 5.84 -6.04
CA SER A 69 13.36 4.65 -6.88
C SER A 69 12.51 3.60 -6.16
N SER A 70 11.87 2.74 -6.93
CA SER A 70 11.09 1.64 -6.36
C SER A 70 10.88 0.51 -7.36
N GLU A 71 10.87 -0.71 -6.83
CA GLU A 71 10.52 -1.93 -7.55
C GLU A 71 9.63 -2.79 -6.65
N GLY A 72 8.66 -3.47 -7.28
CA GLY A 72 7.72 -4.35 -6.62
C GLY A 72 7.49 -5.66 -7.38
N THR A 73 6.88 -6.61 -6.70
CA THR A 73 6.37 -7.86 -7.24
C THR A 73 4.90 -7.97 -6.87
N LEU A 74 4.04 -8.11 -7.87
CA LEU A 74 2.60 -8.33 -7.68
C LEU A 74 2.27 -9.78 -8.01
N THR A 75 1.43 -10.39 -7.19
CA THR A 75 0.84 -11.69 -7.47
C THR A 75 -0.68 -11.55 -7.56
N PHE A 76 -1.24 -12.06 -8.67
CA PHE A 76 -2.68 -12.01 -8.95
C PHE A 76 -3.23 -13.40 -9.22
N GLN A 77 -4.48 -13.60 -8.78
CA GLN A 77 -5.38 -14.63 -9.31
C GLN A 77 -6.55 -13.94 -10.00
N PHE A 78 -6.55 -13.92 -11.33
CA PHE A 78 -7.77 -13.56 -12.04
C PHE A 78 -8.67 -14.79 -12.09
N THR A 79 -9.92 -14.65 -11.69
CA THR A 79 -10.94 -15.72 -11.82
C THR A 79 -11.47 -15.82 -13.25
N ASP A 80 -11.50 -14.70 -13.96
CA ASP A 80 -11.80 -14.62 -15.39
C ASP A 80 -10.88 -13.60 -16.08
N PHE A 81 -9.86 -14.08 -16.77
CA PHE A 81 -8.92 -13.23 -17.50
C PHE A 81 -9.26 -13.22 -18.99
N GLY A 82 -9.85 -12.12 -19.45
CA GLY A 82 -10.25 -11.98 -20.86
C GLY A 82 -11.34 -12.97 -21.29
N GLY A 83 -12.27 -13.35 -20.40
CA GLY A 83 -13.40 -14.22 -20.72
C GLY A 83 -13.07 -15.70 -20.87
N THR A 84 -11.86 -16.12 -20.48
CA THR A 84 -11.33 -17.48 -20.71
C THR A 84 -11.04 -18.23 -19.41
N GLY A 85 -11.55 -17.75 -18.27
CA GLY A 85 -11.39 -18.39 -16.97
C GLY A 85 -10.09 -18.02 -16.26
N PRO A 86 -9.69 -18.76 -15.22
CA PRO A 86 -8.70 -18.27 -14.28
C PRO A 86 -7.28 -18.26 -14.85
N ILE A 87 -6.45 -17.35 -14.34
CA ILE A 87 -5.01 -17.33 -14.59
C ILE A 87 -4.28 -16.80 -13.35
N TRP A 88 -3.12 -17.39 -13.06
CA TRP A 88 -2.21 -16.92 -12.04
C TRP A 88 -1.07 -16.17 -12.69
N LEU A 89 -0.77 -14.97 -12.19
CA LEU A 89 0.28 -14.11 -12.72
C LEU A 89 1.18 -13.60 -11.59
N THR A 90 2.49 -13.66 -11.82
CA THR A 90 3.48 -12.89 -11.07
C THR A 90 4.00 -11.80 -11.99
N LEU A 91 3.97 -10.56 -11.52
CA LEU A 91 4.44 -9.39 -12.26
C LEU A 91 5.62 -8.77 -11.54
N LYS A 92 6.60 -8.29 -12.31
CA LYS A 92 7.58 -7.31 -11.84
C LYS A 92 7.02 -5.92 -12.14
N GLU A 93 6.97 -5.07 -11.12
CA GLU A 93 6.54 -3.68 -11.24
C GLU A 93 7.71 -2.74 -11.06
N VAL A 94 7.85 -1.83 -12.01
CA VAL A 94 8.82 -0.73 -11.94
C VAL A 94 8.04 0.56 -11.75
N LEU A 95 8.40 1.31 -10.71
CA LEU A 95 7.74 2.55 -10.33
C LEU A 95 8.60 3.74 -10.78
N SER A 96 7.95 4.74 -11.36
CA SER A 96 8.58 5.94 -11.91
C SER A 96 7.80 7.19 -11.51
N ASN A 97 8.40 8.37 -11.73
CA ASN A 97 7.78 9.68 -11.44
C ASN A 97 7.24 9.80 -10.00
N ILE A 98 7.99 9.25 -9.04
CA ILE A 98 7.61 9.21 -7.63
C ILE A 98 7.65 10.62 -7.05
N THR A 99 6.53 11.06 -6.49
CA THR A 99 6.33 12.35 -5.83
C THR A 99 5.82 12.12 -4.42
N VAL A 100 6.45 12.75 -3.43
CA VAL A 100 6.01 12.69 -2.03
C VAL A 100 5.39 14.03 -1.67
N THR A 101 4.15 14.00 -1.20
CA THR A 101 3.38 15.19 -0.80
C THR A 101 2.99 15.04 0.67
N PRO A 102 3.73 15.65 1.60
CA PRO A 102 3.36 15.68 3.01
C PRO A 102 2.07 16.47 3.25
N GLU A 103 1.32 16.10 4.28
CA GLU A 103 0.14 16.84 4.70
C GLU A 103 0.52 18.21 5.30
N PRO A 104 -0.20 19.29 4.96
CA PRO A 104 0.01 20.59 5.58
C PRO A 104 -0.13 20.53 7.11
N GLY A 105 0.90 20.97 7.83
CA GLY A 105 0.90 20.99 9.30
C GLY A 105 1.29 19.67 9.97
N ASN A 106 1.37 18.55 9.23
CA ASN A 106 1.85 17.28 9.77
C ASN A 106 2.69 16.48 8.75
N PRO A 107 4.01 16.66 8.73
CA PRO A 107 4.88 16.00 7.74
C PRO A 107 5.02 14.48 7.96
N CYS A 108 4.55 13.95 9.09
CA CYS A 108 4.54 12.51 9.35
C CYS A 108 3.41 11.79 8.57
N HIS A 109 2.48 12.54 7.98
CA HIS A 109 1.41 12.02 7.12
C HIS A 109 1.52 12.62 5.73
N GLY A 110 0.96 11.93 4.73
CA GLY A 110 0.92 12.46 3.38
C GLY A 110 0.62 11.39 2.35
N ALA A 111 0.92 11.70 1.09
CA ALA A 111 0.75 10.80 -0.04
C ALA A 111 2.07 10.60 -0.80
N ILE A 112 2.24 9.41 -1.37
CA ILE A 112 3.26 9.07 -2.36
C ILE A 112 2.51 8.78 -3.65
N SER A 113 2.71 9.60 -4.68
CA SER A 113 2.15 9.41 -6.01
C SER A 113 3.23 8.93 -6.98
N PHE A 114 2.90 8.01 -7.87
CA PHE A 114 3.85 7.45 -8.82
C PHE A 114 3.14 6.86 -10.04
N GLN A 115 3.91 6.52 -11.06
CA GLN A 115 3.49 5.73 -12.20
C GLN A 115 4.05 4.33 -12.08
N ALA A 116 3.25 3.34 -12.43
CA ALA A 116 3.63 1.94 -12.36
C ALA A 116 3.57 1.28 -13.74
N THR A 117 4.59 0.47 -14.04
CA THR A 117 4.62 -0.41 -15.21
C THR A 117 4.84 -1.83 -14.75
N ALA A 118 3.93 -2.74 -15.08
CA ALA A 118 4.00 -4.13 -14.66
C ALA A 118 4.18 -5.09 -15.84
N THR A 119 5.16 -5.97 -15.72
CA THR A 119 5.53 -6.97 -16.71
C THR A 119 5.38 -8.37 -16.13
N VAL A 120 4.76 -9.28 -16.88
CA VAL A 120 4.62 -10.68 -16.48
C VAL A 120 6.00 -11.33 -16.38
N THR A 121 6.30 -11.91 -15.22
CA THR A 121 7.52 -12.71 -14.99
C THR A 121 7.21 -14.19 -14.89
N LYS A 122 6.04 -14.56 -14.35
CA LYS A 122 5.54 -15.94 -14.30
C LYS A 122 4.04 -15.98 -14.54
N THR A 123 3.57 -17.08 -15.11
CA THR A 123 2.17 -17.29 -15.45
C THR A 123 1.82 -18.78 -15.37
N SER A 124 0.57 -19.11 -15.03
CA SER A 124 0.05 -20.48 -15.17
C SER A 124 -0.30 -20.85 -16.62
N ASP A 125 -0.48 -19.86 -17.49
CA ASP A 125 -0.83 -20.07 -18.89
C ASP A 125 -0.06 -19.09 -19.81
N PRO A 126 1.11 -19.51 -20.31
CA PRO A 126 1.92 -18.71 -21.23
C PRO A 126 1.26 -18.38 -22.56
N SER A 127 0.24 -19.14 -22.99
CA SER A 127 -0.45 -18.87 -24.26
C SER A 127 -1.30 -17.61 -24.20
N ARG A 128 -1.78 -17.24 -23.00
CA ARG A 128 -2.62 -16.06 -22.74
C ARG A 128 -1.83 -14.86 -22.23
N ALA A 129 -0.78 -15.10 -21.44
CA ALA A 129 0.03 -14.05 -20.83
C ALA A 129 1.50 -14.47 -20.74
N PRO A 130 2.26 -14.46 -21.84
CA PRO A 130 3.65 -14.90 -21.84
C PRO A 130 4.53 -14.00 -20.96
N ALA A 131 5.64 -14.55 -20.46
CA ALA A 131 6.65 -13.77 -19.75
C ALA A 131 7.18 -12.65 -20.66
N GLY A 132 7.37 -11.46 -20.10
CA GLY A 132 7.72 -10.24 -20.85
C GLY A 132 6.51 -9.45 -21.36
N LEU A 133 5.28 -10.00 -21.28
CA LEU A 133 4.07 -9.23 -21.59
C LEU A 133 3.92 -8.09 -20.59
N VAL A 134 3.75 -6.87 -21.09
CA VAL A 134 3.44 -5.69 -20.26
C VAL A 134 1.92 -5.59 -20.10
N LEU A 135 1.43 -5.71 -18.87
CA LEU A 135 -0.02 -5.66 -18.60
C LEU A 135 -0.55 -4.23 -18.46
N PHE A 136 0.25 -3.34 -17.88
CA PHE A 136 -0.06 -1.92 -17.83
C PHE A 136 1.24 -1.11 -17.85
N THR A 137 1.16 0.08 -18.42
CA THR A 137 2.25 1.05 -18.50
C THR A 137 1.81 2.37 -17.92
N ASN A 138 2.74 3.04 -17.23
CA ASN A 138 2.57 4.39 -16.70
C ASN A 138 1.25 4.59 -15.93
N SER A 139 0.77 3.54 -15.26
CA SER A 139 -0.51 3.54 -14.55
C SER A 139 -0.37 4.40 -13.30
N PRO A 140 -1.14 5.50 -13.16
CA PRO A 140 -1.03 6.39 -12.02
C PRO A 140 -1.54 5.71 -10.74
N ARG A 141 -0.74 5.78 -9.68
CA ARG A 141 -1.03 5.20 -8.37
C ARG A 141 -0.72 6.19 -7.25
N SER A 142 -1.37 5.98 -6.11
CA SER A 142 -1.15 6.74 -4.89
C SER A 142 -1.23 5.84 -3.65
N LEU A 143 -0.31 6.09 -2.72
CA LEU A 143 -0.29 5.51 -1.37
C LEU A 143 -0.39 6.65 -0.35
N ALA A 144 -1.32 6.54 0.59
CA ALA A 144 -1.26 7.35 1.81
C ALA A 144 -0.23 6.74 2.76
N TYR A 145 0.60 7.56 3.41
CA TYR A 145 1.59 7.09 4.38
C TYR A 145 1.38 7.73 5.74
N THR A 146 1.78 7.00 6.79
CA THR A 146 1.91 7.50 8.15
C THR A 146 3.22 6.98 8.73
N ILE A 147 4.14 7.89 9.04
CA ILE A 147 5.40 7.56 9.70
C ILE A 147 5.12 7.35 11.19
N SER A 148 5.51 6.20 11.71
CA SER A 148 5.38 5.87 13.14
C SER A 148 6.69 5.34 13.71
N GLY A 149 6.88 5.52 15.03
CA GLY A 149 8.05 5.05 15.77
C GLY A 149 9.18 6.07 15.92
N LYS A 150 10.01 5.86 16.96
CA LYS A 150 11.03 6.82 17.45
C LYS A 150 12.14 7.21 16.45
N ARG A 151 12.21 6.58 15.27
CA ARG A 151 13.29 6.77 14.26
C ARG A 151 12.81 6.74 12.80
N ASN A 152 11.50 6.87 12.57
CA ASN A 152 10.87 6.69 11.25
C ASN A 152 11.15 5.30 10.65
N ASP A 153 11.20 4.27 11.52
CA ASP A 153 11.55 2.89 11.14
C ASP A 153 10.34 2.12 10.60
N ILE A 154 9.12 2.60 10.86
CA ILE A 154 7.87 1.98 10.45
C ILE A 154 7.02 3.02 9.71
N ILE A 155 6.50 2.63 8.56
CA ILE A 155 5.52 3.41 7.79
C ILE A 155 4.30 2.53 7.59
N THR A 156 3.14 3.01 8.00
CA THR A 156 1.88 2.42 7.56
C THR A 156 1.51 3.02 6.21
N VAL A 157 1.17 2.17 5.26
CA VAL A 157 0.89 2.59 3.89
C VAL A 157 -0.45 2.00 3.46
N ILE A 158 -1.32 2.85 2.94
CA ILE A 158 -2.65 2.49 2.45
C ILE A 158 -2.73 2.90 1.00
N SER A 159 -2.95 1.95 0.10
CA SER A 159 -3.25 2.26 -1.29
C SER A 159 -4.62 2.93 -1.37
N THR A 160 -4.62 4.15 -1.91
CA THR A 160 -5.82 4.94 -2.17
C THR A 160 -6.10 5.05 -3.67
N SER A 161 -5.40 4.25 -4.48
CA SER A 161 -5.53 4.26 -5.93
C SER A 161 -6.93 3.79 -6.34
N PRO A 162 -7.56 4.41 -7.35
CA PRO A 162 -8.81 3.91 -7.92
C PRO A 162 -8.68 2.43 -8.27
N GLY A 163 -9.60 1.61 -7.76
CA GLY A 163 -9.59 0.18 -8.02
C GLY A 163 -8.61 -0.62 -7.15
N THR A 164 -8.09 -0.11 -6.03
CA THR A 164 -7.33 -0.94 -5.08
C THR A 164 -7.53 -0.46 -3.64
N ILE A 165 -7.96 -1.36 -2.75
CA ILE A 165 -7.89 -1.18 -1.30
C ILE A 165 -6.88 -2.20 -0.80
N ALA A 166 -5.66 -1.74 -0.53
CA ALA A 166 -4.61 -2.57 0.04
C ALA A 166 -3.93 -1.78 1.17
N SER A 167 -3.72 -2.45 2.30
CA SER A 167 -3.04 -1.86 3.45
C SER A 167 -1.81 -2.70 3.77
N GLY A 168 -0.73 -2.05 4.14
CA GLY A 168 0.52 -2.72 4.44
C GLY A 168 1.34 -1.95 5.46
N THR A 169 2.35 -2.64 5.98
CA THR A 169 3.38 -2.02 6.78
C THR A 169 4.68 -2.06 6.00
N ALA A 170 5.35 -0.93 5.93
CA ALA A 170 6.69 -0.83 5.40
C ALA A 170 7.69 -0.62 6.54
N TYR A 171 8.85 -1.26 6.41
CA TYR A 171 9.93 -1.22 7.39
C TYR A 171 11.18 -0.64 6.76
N LYS A 172 11.83 0.27 7.48
CA LYS A 172 13.11 0.83 7.06
C LYS A 172 14.16 -0.26 7.03
N GLN A 173 14.78 -0.47 5.87
CA GLN A 173 15.88 -1.42 5.73
C GLN A 173 17.12 -0.85 6.42
N SER A 174 17.72 -1.64 7.31
CA SER A 174 18.96 -1.26 7.99
C SER A 174 20.15 -1.39 7.04
N ARG A 175 21.11 -0.45 7.13
CA ARG A 175 22.33 -0.42 6.29
C ARG A 175 23.18 -1.71 6.34
N GLN A 176 22.96 -2.61 7.31
CA GLN A 176 23.68 -3.88 7.40
C GLN A 176 23.23 -4.93 6.37
N ALA A 177 22.01 -4.83 5.83
CA ALA A 177 21.55 -5.75 4.79
C ALA A 177 22.18 -5.48 3.41
N GLN A 178 22.70 -4.26 3.20
CA GLN A 178 23.22 -3.80 1.91
C GLN A 178 24.70 -4.13 1.66
N ARG A 179 25.40 -4.71 2.67
CA ARG A 179 26.84 -5.07 2.60
C ARG A 179 27.11 -6.56 2.43
N ARG A 180 26.08 -7.38 2.17
CA ARG A 180 26.24 -8.80 1.88
C ARG A 180 25.86 -9.10 0.44
N HIS A 181 26.59 -8.53 -0.50
CA HIS A 181 26.77 -9.06 -1.85
C HIS A 181 28.15 -8.64 -2.35
#